data_AF-A0A521EKQ1-F1
#
_entry.id   AF-A0A521EKQ1-F1
#
_cell.length_a   1.000
_cell.length_b   1.000
_cell.length_c   1.000
_cell.angle_alpha   90.00
_cell.angle_beta   90.00
_cell.angle_gamma   90.00
#
_symmetry.space_group_name_H-M   'P 1'
#
loop_
_entity.id
_entity.type
_entity.pdbx_description
1 polymer ?
#
loop_
_entity_poly.entity_id
_entity_poly.type
_entity_poly.pdbx_seq_one_letter_code
_entity_poly.pdbx_strand_id
1 'polypeptide(L)' 'MENPVEHQVKAFNNRNLDAFMEAFAADINVENGSGEELLSGQQEFRAFTK' A
#
# COMPACT_ATOMS: atom_id res chain seq x y z
N MET A 1 -7.67 -17.55 -4.23
CA MET A 1 -7.47 -16.12 -3.93
C MET A 1 -6.01 -15.99 -3.51
N GLU A 2 -5.22 -15.18 -4.21
CA GLU A 2 -3.82 -14.96 -3.86
C GLU A 2 -3.75 -14.26 -2.49
N ASN A 3 -2.74 -14.56 -1.68
CA ASN A 3 -2.55 -13.89 -0.39
C ASN A 3 -2.31 -12.39 -0.63
N PRO A 4 -3.01 -11.47 0.06
CA PRO A 4 -2.84 -10.02 -0.16
C PRO A 4 -1.38 -9.57 0.02
N VAL A 5 -0.62 -10.18 0.93
CA VAL A 5 0.81 -9.89 1.13
C VAL A 5 1.65 -10.38 -0.06
N GLU A 6 1.35 -11.55 -0.61
CA GLU A 6 2.05 -12.06 -1.79
C GLU A 6 1.78 -11.17 -3.01
N HIS A 7 0.55 -10.71 -3.17
CA HIS A 7 0.15 -9.77 -4.22
C HIS A 7 0.91 -8.44 -4.09
N GLN A 8 0.98 -7.86 -2.89
CA GLN A 8 1.75 -6.64 -2.59
C GLN A 8 3.22 -6.80 -2.98
N VAL A 9 3.86 -7.89 -2.55
CA VAL A 9 5.30 -8.12 -2.80
C VAL A 9 5.56 -8.26 -4.31
N LYS A 10 4.72 -9.00 -5.04
CA LYS A 10 4.86 -9.15 -6.50
C LYS A 10 4.65 -7.81 -7.22
N ALA A 11 3.62 -7.05 -6.86
CA ALA A 11 3.33 -5.77 -7.48
C ALA A 11 4.45 -4.74 -7.22
N PHE A 12 4.95 -4.68 -5.98
CA PHE A 12 6.06 -3.82 -5.60
C PHE A 12 7.34 -4.14 -6.38
N ASN A 13 7.74 -5.43 -6.43
CA ASN A 13 8.94 -5.87 -7.14
C ASN A 13 8.86 -5.58 -8.65
N ASN A 14 7.66 -5.64 -9.22
CA ASN A 14 7.41 -5.32 -10.63
C ASN A 14 7.20 -3.83 -10.91
N ARG A 15 7.31 -2.95 -9.89
CA ARG A 15 7.01 -1.51 -9.98
C ARG A 15 5.62 -1.21 -10.54
N ASN A 16 4.66 -2.09 -10.29
CA ASN A 16 3.28 -1.91 -10.73
C ASN A 16 2.47 -1.23 -9.61
N LEU A 17 2.43 0.10 -9.66
CA LEU A 17 1.75 0.91 -8.65
C LEU A 17 0.24 0.63 -8.59
N ASP A 18 -0.43 0.45 -9.73
CA ASP A 18 -1.87 0.19 -9.74
C ASP A 18 -2.21 -1.14 -9.05
N ALA A 19 -1.53 -2.22 -9.41
CA ALA A 19 -1.70 -3.52 -8.74
C ALA A 19 -1.28 -3.47 -7.26
N PHE A 20 -0.27 -2.68 -6.91
CA PHE A 20 0.16 -2.53 -5.52
C PHE A 20 -0.95 -1.89 -4.68
N MET A 21 -1.61 -0.85 -5.20
CA MET A 21 -2.70 -0.15 -4.50
C MET A 21 -3.96 -1.00 -4.34
N GLU A 22 -4.24 -1.92 -5.27
CA GLU A 22 -5.38 -2.86 -5.17
C GLU A 22 -5.31 -3.77 -3.94
N ALA A 23 -4.12 -3.96 -3.38
CA ALA A 23 -3.92 -4.83 -2.22
C ALA A 23 -4.34 -4.21 -0.88
N PHE A 24 -4.83 -2.96 -0.89
CA PHE A 24 -5.14 -2.18 0.31
C PHE A 24 -6.58 -1.65 0.23
N ALA A 25 -7.21 -1.46 1.40
CA ALA A 25 -8.51 -0.81 1.47
C ALA A 25 -8.43 0.69 1.16
N ALA A 26 -9.55 1.30 0.79
CA ALA A 26 -9.62 2.72 0.44
C ALA A 26 -9.21 3.65 1.60
N ASP A 27 -9.52 3.22 2.83
CA ASP A 27 -9.29 3.88 4.11
C ASP A 27 -8.02 3.39 4.83
N ILE A 28 -7.02 2.92 4.08
CA ILE A 28 -5.74 2.46 4.64
C ILE A 28 -5.12 3.49 5.60
N ASN A 29 -4.66 3.03 6.75
CA ASN A 29 -3.78 3.78 7.63
C ASN A 29 -2.36 3.22 7.57
N VAL A 30 -1.35 4.09 7.41
CA VAL A 30 0.06 3.69 7.43
C VAL A 30 0.70 4.30 8.66
N GLU A 31 1.28 3.46 9.52
CA GLU A 31 1.98 3.87 10.74
C GLU A 31 3.47 3.53 10.66
N ASN A 32 4.28 4.31 11.38
CA ASN A 32 5.69 4.00 11.57
C ASN A 32 5.91 2.95 12.70
N GLY A 33 7.16 2.60 12.96
CA GLY A 33 7.52 1.64 14.01
C GLY A 33 7.17 2.06 15.44
N SER A 34 6.84 3.33 15.68
CA SER A 34 6.33 3.85 16.97
C SER A 34 4.81 3.98 17.02
N GLY A 35 4.08 3.62 15.96
CA GLY A 35 2.63 3.75 15.88
C GLY A 35 2.16 5.18 15.58
N GLU A 36 3.05 6.06 15.11
CA GLU A 36 2.64 7.38 14.62
C GLU A 36 2.14 7.23 13.19
N GLU A 37 0.98 7.83 12.91
CA GLU A 37 0.39 7.89 11.57
C GLU A 37 1.33 8.66 10.62
N LEU A 38 1.64 8.04 9.49
CA LEU A 38 2.40 8.63 8.40
C LEU A 38 1.48 9.14 7.29
N LEU A 39 0.47 8.33 6.92
CA LEU A 39 -0.41 8.58 5.78
C LEU A 39 -1.78 7.96 6.04
N SER A 40 -2.83 8.62 5.55
CA SER A 40 -4.20 8.13 5.64
C SER A 40 -4.90 8.15 4.28
N GLY A 41 -5.48 7.02 3.90
CA GLY A 41 -6.20 6.80 2.65
C GLY A 41 -5.31 6.51 1.44
N GLN A 42 -5.91 5.85 0.44
CA GLN A 42 -5.18 5.44 -0.77
C GLN A 42 -4.63 6.61 -1.59
N GLN A 43 -5.26 7.79 -1.54
CA GLN A 43 -4.81 8.95 -2.32
C GLN A 43 -3.44 9.44 -1.84
N GLU A 44 -3.26 9.59 -0.53
CA GLU A 44 -1.99 9.99 0.08
C GLU A 44 -0.94 8.90 -0.12
N PHE A 45 -1.33 7.64 0.10
CA PHE A 45 -0.42 6.52 -0.07
C PHE A 45 0.11 6.39 -1.50
N ARG A 46 -0.76 6.59 -2.50
CA ARG A 46 -0.37 6.60 -3.92
C ARG A 46 0.54 7.79 -4.26
N ALA A 47 0.35 8.95 -3.65
CA ALA A 47 1.22 10.11 -3.85
C ALA A 47 2.61 9.87 -3.26
N PHE A 48 2.71 9.19 -2.13
CA PHE A 48 3.97 8.85 -1.46
C PHE A 48 4.78 7.77 -2.19
N THR A 49 4.12 6.84 -2.86
CA THR A 49 4.73 5.66 -3.50
C THR A 49 5.09 5.84 -4.99
N LYS A 50 4.99 7.06 -5.51
CA LYS A 50 5.50 7.44 -6.84
C LYS A 50 7.03 7.51 -6.86
#